data_AF-A0A7J9GDL3-F1
#
_entry.id   AF-A0A7J9GDL3-F1
#
_cell.length_a   1.000
_cell.length_b   1.000
_cell.length_c   1.000
_cell.angle_alpha   90.00
_cell.angle_beta   90.00
_cell.angle_gamma   90.00
#
_symmetry.space_group_name_H-M   'P 1'
#
loop_
_entity.id
_entity.type
_entity.pdbx_description
1 polymer ?
#
loop_
_entity_poly.entity_id
_entity_poly.type
_entity_poly.pdbx_seq_one_letter_code
_entity_poly.pdbx_strand_id
1 'polypeptide(L)'
;FVGCVKGWKAVSKWNPSNGGLGYLEERVGSFMVEAMLSQTAPVFYGDLRSHERVPLPFSTFIGFCKWHRQNVGNSCSINSNSLGHQLGESDTEQGCSTFVDAAPKQIYLAQIPIINAENEERVQLETLQEDIQLPAILEEKNLSSINLWMNIAQARSSAHYDPHHNLLCIVSGRKQVVLWPPSASPMLYPMPIYGEASNH
;
A
#
# COMPACT_ATOMS: atom_id res chain seq x y z
N PHE A 1 3.17 19.87 7.03
CA PHE A 1 2.32 19.99 8.23
C PHE A 1 2.71 18.93 9.26
N VAL A 2 3.58 19.27 10.22
CA VAL A 2 4.01 18.32 11.26
C VAL A 2 2.88 18.17 12.29
N GLY A 3 2.54 16.93 12.66
CA GLY A 3 1.53 16.63 13.68
C GLY A 3 0.07 16.77 13.24
N CYS A 4 -0.19 17.00 11.95
CA CYS A 4 -1.55 17.22 11.42
C CYS A 4 -2.47 16.01 11.62
N VAL A 5 -1.92 14.79 11.61
CA VAL A 5 -2.67 13.53 11.79
C VAL A 5 -2.54 12.93 13.19
N LYS A 6 -1.91 13.63 14.15
CA LYS A 6 -1.55 13.06 15.46
C LYS A 6 -2.76 12.54 16.26
N GLY A 7 -3.94 13.10 16.02
CA GLY A 7 -5.19 12.73 16.71
C GLY A 7 -5.96 11.60 16.03
N TRP A 8 -5.52 11.12 14.86
CA TRP A 8 -6.19 10.03 14.16
C TRP A 8 -5.99 8.72 14.91
N LYS A 9 -7.07 7.97 15.12
CA LYS A 9 -6.97 6.59 15.64
C LYS A 9 -6.11 5.73 14.72
N ALA A 10 -6.14 6.00 13.40
CA ALA A 10 -5.32 5.31 12.41
C ALA A 10 -3.81 5.31 12.75
N VAL A 11 -3.28 6.41 13.29
CA VAL A 11 -1.85 6.50 13.67
C VAL A 11 -1.50 5.48 14.77
N SER A 12 -2.39 5.29 15.74
CA SER A 12 -2.18 4.32 16.82
C SER A 12 -2.60 2.90 16.44
N LYS A 13 -3.72 2.72 15.75
CA LYS A 13 -4.37 1.43 15.55
C LYS A 13 -3.93 0.70 14.30
N TRP A 14 -3.40 1.38 13.29
CA TRP A 14 -3.00 0.74 12.04
C TRP A 14 -1.50 0.41 12.01
N ASN A 15 -0.77 0.67 13.11
CA ASN A 15 0.66 0.45 13.16
C ASN A 15 0.98 -1.06 13.22
N PRO A 16 1.72 -1.63 12.25
CA PRO A 16 2.02 -3.06 12.25
C PRO A 16 2.83 -3.55 13.46
N SER A 17 3.49 -2.64 14.20
CA SER A 17 4.31 -2.98 15.36
C SER A 17 3.55 -3.10 16.67
N ASN A 18 2.28 -2.70 16.73
CA ASN A 18 1.43 -2.82 17.92
C ASN A 18 0.12 -3.56 17.61
N GLY A 19 0.15 -4.51 16.69
CA GLY A 19 -1.01 -5.34 16.32
C GLY A 19 -1.90 -4.74 15.23
N GLY A 20 -1.54 -3.61 14.64
CA GLY A 20 -2.41 -2.91 13.69
C GLY A 20 -2.75 -3.67 12.42
N LEU A 21 -1.94 -4.66 12.00
CA LEU A 21 -2.33 -5.58 10.93
C LEU A 21 -3.54 -6.43 11.32
N GLY A 22 -3.59 -6.93 12.55
CA GLY A 22 -4.74 -7.69 13.06
C GLY A 22 -5.99 -6.81 13.15
N TYR A 23 -5.83 -5.57 13.62
CA TYR A 23 -6.94 -4.61 13.66
C TYR A 23 -7.50 -4.31 12.26
N LEU A 24 -6.64 -4.04 11.27
CA LEU A 24 -7.08 -3.79 9.89
C LEU A 24 -7.81 -5.00 9.30
N GLU A 25 -7.31 -6.22 9.55
CA GLU A 25 -7.97 -7.46 9.11
C GLU A 25 -9.32 -7.66 9.79
N GLU A 26 -9.47 -7.37 11.09
CA GLU A 26 -10.75 -7.47 11.79
C GLU A 26 -11.78 -6.46 11.23
N ARG A 27 -11.34 -5.24 10.93
CA ARG A 27 -12.20 -4.15 10.44
C ARG A 27 -12.69 -4.34 9.02
N VAL A 28 -11.88 -4.91 8.14
CA VAL A 28 -12.17 -5.04 6.70
C VAL A 28 -12.52 -6.49 6.33
N GLY A 29 -11.91 -7.46 7.00
CA GLY A 29 -12.15 -8.89 6.80
C GLY A 29 -11.78 -9.36 5.39
N SER A 30 -12.61 -10.25 4.85
CA SER A 30 -12.43 -10.85 3.52
C SER A 30 -13.06 -10.02 2.39
N PHE A 31 -13.31 -8.72 2.62
CA PHE A 31 -13.81 -7.84 1.55
C PHE A 31 -12.83 -7.84 0.37
N MET A 32 -13.37 -7.95 -0.84
CA MET A 32 -12.54 -8.03 -2.06
C MET A 32 -11.97 -6.65 -2.39
N VAL A 33 -10.65 -6.58 -2.50
CA VAL A 33 -9.94 -5.38 -2.94
C VAL A 33 -9.23 -5.63 -4.26
N GLU A 34 -9.17 -4.60 -5.10
CA GLU A 34 -8.34 -4.62 -6.31
C GLU A 34 -6.89 -4.26 -5.96
N ALA A 35 -6.08 -5.25 -5.62
CA ALA A 35 -4.65 -5.02 -5.42
C ALA A 35 -3.93 -4.87 -6.76
N MET A 36 -2.79 -4.23 -6.71
CA MET A 36 -1.93 -4.01 -7.86
C MET A 36 -0.81 -5.05 -7.86
N LEU A 37 -0.65 -5.75 -8.98
CA LEU A 37 0.45 -6.67 -9.24
C LEU A 37 1.47 -6.01 -10.16
N SER A 38 2.75 -6.02 -9.77
CA SER A 38 3.86 -5.50 -10.56
C SER A 38 4.86 -6.57 -10.94
N GLN A 39 5.08 -6.71 -12.24
CA GLN A 39 6.12 -7.57 -12.81
C GLN A 39 7.54 -6.99 -12.64
N THR A 40 7.67 -5.72 -12.25
CA THR A 40 8.95 -4.99 -12.15
C THR A 40 9.29 -4.56 -10.72
N ALA A 41 8.70 -5.22 -9.72
CA ALA A 41 8.99 -4.98 -8.31
C ALA A 41 10.50 -4.97 -8.03
N PRO A 42 11.00 -4.04 -7.18
CA PRO A 42 10.26 -3.15 -6.29
C PRO A 42 9.87 -1.80 -6.92
N VAL A 43 10.05 -1.64 -8.24
CA VAL A 43 9.64 -0.43 -8.95
C VAL A 43 8.19 -0.61 -9.43
N PHE A 44 7.40 0.42 -9.20
CA PHE A 44 6.00 0.49 -9.54
C PHE A 44 5.83 1.66 -10.48
N TYR A 45 5.68 1.34 -11.76
CA TYR A 45 5.35 2.34 -12.76
C TYR A 45 3.88 2.68 -12.60
N GLY A 46 3.56 3.96 -12.74
CA GLY A 46 2.18 4.41 -12.73
C GLY A 46 1.38 3.96 -13.95
N ASP A 47 1.92 3.25 -14.95
CA ASP A 47 1.17 2.91 -16.18
C ASP A 47 -0.02 1.99 -15.91
N LEU A 48 -1.24 2.53 -16.03
CA LEU A 48 -2.53 1.85 -15.83
C LEU A 48 -2.77 0.68 -16.79
N ARG A 49 -2.11 0.63 -17.95
CA ARG A 49 -2.21 -0.52 -18.88
C ARG A 49 -1.27 -1.66 -18.50
N SER A 50 -0.22 -1.35 -17.75
CA SER A 50 0.68 -2.33 -17.15
C SER A 50 0.22 -2.77 -15.75
N HIS A 51 -0.73 -2.04 -15.16
CA HIS A 51 -1.33 -2.37 -13.88
C HIS A 51 -2.20 -3.60 -14.04
N GLU A 52 -1.65 -4.74 -13.64
CA GLU A 52 -2.44 -5.92 -13.43
C GLU A 52 -3.18 -5.77 -12.10
N ARG A 53 -4.47 -5.40 -12.18
CA ARG A 53 -5.35 -5.39 -11.01
C ARG A 53 -5.82 -6.81 -10.75
N VAL A 54 -5.51 -7.29 -9.55
CA VAL A 54 -5.89 -8.62 -9.10
C VAL A 54 -6.90 -8.46 -7.98
N PRO A 55 -8.15 -8.96 -8.14
CA PRO A 55 -9.08 -8.99 -7.04
C PRO A 55 -8.61 -10.04 -6.00
N LEU A 56 -8.42 -9.63 -4.75
CA LEU A 56 -8.20 -10.57 -3.64
C LEU A 56 -8.85 -10.10 -2.35
N PRO A 57 -9.15 -11.03 -1.41
CA PRO A 57 -9.62 -10.64 -0.09
C PRO A 57 -8.58 -9.77 0.63
N PHE A 58 -9.03 -8.69 1.28
CA PHE A 58 -8.13 -7.83 2.06
C PHE A 58 -7.39 -8.59 3.16
N SER A 59 -8.06 -9.53 3.83
CA SER A 59 -7.44 -10.46 4.78
C SER A 59 -6.27 -11.24 4.18
N THR A 60 -6.38 -11.70 2.93
CA THR A 60 -5.27 -12.36 2.21
C THR A 60 -4.09 -11.40 2.04
N PHE A 61 -4.32 -10.14 1.65
CA PHE A 61 -3.26 -9.13 1.56
C PHE A 61 -2.58 -8.88 2.91
N ILE A 62 -3.36 -8.78 4.00
CA ILE A 62 -2.83 -8.65 5.35
C ILE A 62 -2.03 -9.90 5.78
N GLY A 63 -2.48 -11.09 5.37
CA GLY A 63 -1.74 -12.34 5.54
C GLY A 63 -0.34 -12.26 4.95
N PHE A 64 -0.22 -11.76 3.71
CA PHE A 64 1.09 -11.52 3.08
C PHE A 64 1.95 -10.52 3.87
N CYS A 65 1.35 -9.45 4.41
CA CYS A 65 2.05 -8.48 5.26
C CYS A 65 2.61 -9.13 6.53
N LYS A 66 1.81 -9.96 7.21
CA LYS A 66 2.21 -10.69 8.44
C LYS A 66 3.33 -11.68 8.14
N TRP A 67 3.17 -12.47 7.07
CA TRP A 67 4.18 -13.45 6.65
C TRP A 67 5.51 -12.78 6.31
N HIS A 68 5.50 -11.72 5.50
CA HIS A 68 6.73 -11.01 5.13
C HIS A 68 7.45 -10.46 6.36
N ARG A 69 6.70 -9.90 7.32
CA ARG A 69 7.27 -9.34 8.55
C ARG A 69 7.93 -10.40 9.45
N GLN A 70 7.35 -11.60 9.54
CA GLN A 70 7.94 -12.73 10.28
C GLN A 70 9.24 -13.22 9.62
N ASN A 71 9.25 -13.33 8.29
CA ASN A 71 10.41 -13.85 7.55
C ASN A 71 11.56 -12.85 7.46
N VAL A 72 11.29 -11.55 7.35
CA VAL A 72 12.33 -10.51 7.41
C VAL A 72 12.94 -10.42 8.82
N GLY A 73 12.13 -10.58 9.88
CA GLY A 73 12.63 -10.65 11.27
C GLY A 73 13.52 -11.87 11.55
N ASN A 74 13.24 -13.00 10.91
CA ASN A 74 14.08 -14.20 11.01
C ASN A 74 15.40 -14.07 10.23
N SER A 75 15.38 -13.38 9.07
CA SER A 75 16.59 -13.17 8.27
C SER A 75 17.66 -12.32 9.00
N CYS A 76 17.26 -11.34 9.80
CA CYS A 76 18.20 -10.58 10.63
C CYS A 76 18.61 -11.28 11.94
N SER A 77 17.93 -12.37 12.33
CA SER A 77 18.29 -13.17 13.51
C SER A 77 19.31 -14.27 13.21
N ILE A 78 19.46 -14.68 11.94
CA ILE A 78 20.34 -15.79 11.53
C ILE A 78 21.80 -15.35 11.30
N ASN A 79 22.10 -14.05 11.22
CA ASN A 79 23.47 -13.56 11.04
C ASN A 79 24.29 -13.46 12.35
N SER A 80 23.82 -14.04 13.45
CA SER A 80 24.57 -14.19 14.69
C SER A 80 24.58 -15.66 15.12
N ASN A 81 25.19 -16.53 14.31
CA ASN A 81 26.03 -17.64 14.77
C ASN A 81 26.55 -18.42 13.55
N SER A 82 27.87 -18.59 13.53
CA SER A 82 28.66 -19.32 12.53
C SER A 82 28.31 -20.80 12.43
N LEU A 83 28.43 -21.33 11.19
CA LEU A 83 28.85 -22.68 10.80
C LEU A 83 28.16 -23.92 11.42
N GLY A 84 27.50 -24.71 10.56
CA GLY A 84 27.26 -26.13 10.83
C GLY A 84 26.11 -26.76 10.04
N HIS A 85 26.41 -27.27 8.84
CA HIS A 85 25.86 -28.47 8.19
C HIS A 85 24.62 -29.17 8.81
N GLN A 86 23.50 -29.29 8.07
CA GLN A 86 23.04 -30.52 7.39
C GLN A 86 21.60 -30.41 6.87
N LEU A 87 21.36 -31.08 5.73
CA LEU A 87 20.07 -31.38 5.11
C LEU A 87 19.11 -32.05 6.10
N GLY A 88 17.84 -31.67 6.04
CA GLY A 88 16.72 -32.39 6.63
C GLY A 88 15.45 -32.04 5.86
N GLU A 89 15.08 -32.92 4.93
CA GLU A 89 13.75 -32.96 4.32
C GLU A 89 12.69 -33.11 5.42
N SER A 90 11.66 -32.28 5.39
CA SER A 90 10.40 -32.60 6.04
C SER A 90 9.26 -32.05 5.19
N ASP A 91 8.62 -32.97 4.47
CA ASP A 91 7.35 -32.77 3.82
C ASP A 91 6.29 -32.37 4.85
N THR A 92 5.80 -31.14 4.75
CA THR A 92 4.48 -30.79 5.27
C THR A 92 3.67 -30.25 4.13
N GLU A 93 2.72 -31.06 3.69
CA GLU A 93 1.64 -30.73 2.76
C GLU A 93 0.96 -29.43 3.20
N GLN A 94 1.27 -28.34 2.53
CA GLN A 94 0.55 -27.08 2.68
C GLN A 94 -0.38 -26.96 1.48
N GLY A 95 -1.68 -27.08 1.76
CA GLY A 95 -2.78 -27.09 0.80
C GLY A 95 -2.58 -26.08 -0.33
N CYS A 96 -2.60 -26.62 -1.54
CA CYS A 96 -2.68 -25.88 -2.79
C CYS A 96 -3.95 -25.01 -2.76
N SER A 97 -3.76 -23.73 -2.48
CA SER A 97 -4.75 -22.72 -2.84
C SER A 97 -4.22 -22.05 -4.10
N THR A 98 -5.11 -21.93 -5.08
CA THR A 98 -4.99 -21.26 -6.37
C THR A 98 -4.70 -19.77 -6.20
N PHE A 99 -3.58 -19.46 -5.55
CA PHE A 99 -3.09 -18.12 -5.35
C PHE A 99 -2.28 -17.73 -6.58
N VAL A 100 -2.44 -16.48 -6.99
CA VAL A 100 -1.55 -15.84 -7.95
C VAL A 100 -0.12 -16.10 -7.49
N ASP A 101 0.71 -16.67 -8.36
CA ASP A 101 2.09 -17.11 -8.11
C ASP A 101 3.07 -15.91 -7.92
N ALA A 102 2.53 -14.79 -7.44
CA ALA A 102 3.20 -13.54 -7.25
C ALA A 102 3.92 -13.55 -5.91
N ALA A 103 5.23 -13.27 -5.93
CA ALA A 103 5.99 -13.07 -4.73
C ALA A 103 5.39 -11.88 -3.94
N PRO A 104 5.34 -11.92 -2.59
CA PRO A 104 4.76 -10.85 -1.77
C PRO A 104 5.32 -9.43 -2.04
N LYS A 105 6.49 -9.32 -2.68
CA LYS A 105 7.10 -8.04 -3.09
C LYS A 105 6.45 -7.41 -4.32
N GLN A 106 5.66 -8.18 -5.07
CA GLN A 106 5.03 -7.77 -6.33
C GLN A 106 3.63 -7.18 -6.12
N ILE A 107 3.01 -7.39 -4.96
CA ILE A 107 1.65 -6.95 -4.67
C ILE A 107 1.67 -5.71 -3.76
N TYR A 108 0.82 -4.73 -4.07
CA TYR A 108 0.60 -3.55 -3.24
C TYR A 108 -0.84 -3.06 -3.37
N LEU A 109 -1.30 -2.30 -2.38
CA LEU A 109 -2.56 -1.57 -2.45
C LEU A 109 -2.26 -0.12 -2.84
N ALA A 110 -2.94 0.36 -3.88
CA ALA A 110 -2.88 1.75 -4.29
C ALA A 110 -4.27 2.25 -4.64
N GLN A 111 -4.56 3.48 -4.21
CA GLN A 111 -5.84 4.15 -4.47
C GLN A 111 -7.07 3.32 -4.03
N ILE A 112 -6.96 2.55 -2.93
CA ILE A 112 -8.10 1.79 -2.42
C ILE A 112 -9.02 2.75 -1.64
N PRO A 113 -10.26 3.00 -2.09
CA PRO A 113 -11.09 4.06 -1.54
C PRO A 113 -11.64 3.71 -0.15
N ILE A 114 -11.43 4.62 0.79
CA ILE A 114 -12.08 4.68 2.11
C ILE A 114 -13.29 5.63 2.05
N ILE A 115 -13.17 6.74 1.31
CA ILE A 115 -14.27 7.66 0.98
C ILE A 115 -14.17 8.02 -0.49
N ASN A 116 -15.29 8.07 -1.19
CA ASN A 116 -15.38 8.64 -2.53
C ASN A 116 -16.70 9.42 -2.66
N ALA A 117 -16.61 10.75 -2.75
CA ALA A 117 -17.78 11.63 -2.80
C ALA A 117 -18.53 11.57 -4.14
N GLU A 118 -17.88 11.13 -5.23
CA GLU A 118 -18.50 11.03 -6.55
C GLU A 118 -19.10 9.64 -6.80
N ASN A 119 -18.64 8.63 -6.09
CA ASN A 119 -19.05 7.25 -6.30
C ASN A 119 -19.00 6.43 -5.00
N GLU A 120 -20.05 6.57 -4.19
CA GLU A 120 -20.21 5.85 -2.92
C GLU A 120 -20.23 4.33 -3.12
N GLU A 121 -20.77 3.84 -4.24
CA GLU A 121 -20.82 2.39 -4.55
C GLU A 121 -19.44 1.76 -4.79
N ARG A 122 -18.40 2.57 -5.03
CA ARG A 122 -17.03 2.10 -5.26
C ARG A 122 -16.15 2.09 -4.01
N VAL A 123 -16.69 2.45 -2.84
CA VAL A 123 -15.92 2.47 -1.59
C VAL A 123 -15.65 1.04 -1.13
N GLN A 124 -14.37 0.68 -0.96
CA GLN A 124 -13.95 -0.67 -0.60
C GLN A 124 -13.61 -0.79 0.90
N LEU A 125 -13.25 0.32 1.54
CA LEU A 125 -12.73 0.33 2.92
C LEU A 125 -13.49 1.31 3.83
N GLU A 126 -14.81 1.46 3.62
CA GLU A 126 -15.64 2.42 4.36
C GLU A 126 -15.51 2.26 5.89
N THR A 127 -15.38 1.02 6.37
CA THR A 127 -15.23 0.72 7.80
C THR A 127 -13.99 1.34 8.44
N LEU A 128 -13.00 1.77 7.64
CA LEU A 128 -11.79 2.44 8.12
C LEU A 128 -11.96 3.95 8.30
N GLN A 129 -13.05 4.53 7.80
CA GLN A 129 -13.32 5.97 7.90
C GLN A 129 -13.34 6.47 9.34
N GLU A 130 -13.88 5.68 10.29
CA GLU A 130 -14.01 6.07 11.70
C GLU A 130 -12.68 6.32 12.43
N ASP A 131 -11.57 5.90 11.82
CA ASP A 131 -10.23 6.07 12.37
C ASP A 131 -9.53 7.34 11.87
N ILE A 132 -10.14 8.03 10.92
CA ILE A 132 -9.62 9.21 10.23
C ILE A 132 -10.48 10.43 10.59
N GLN A 133 -9.83 11.57 10.81
CA GLN A 133 -10.52 12.85 11.00
C GLN A 133 -10.10 13.80 9.88
N LEU A 134 -11.02 14.64 9.40
CA LEU A 134 -10.65 15.64 8.41
C LEU A 134 -9.61 16.61 9.01
N PRO A 135 -8.42 16.76 8.41
CA PRO A 135 -7.44 17.73 8.88
C PRO A 135 -7.96 19.16 8.75
N ALA A 136 -7.66 20.03 9.72
CA ALA A 136 -8.13 21.42 9.73
C ALA A 136 -7.79 22.21 8.45
N ILE A 137 -6.68 21.89 7.79
CA ILE A 137 -6.29 22.51 6.52
C ILE A 137 -7.26 22.22 5.36
N LEU A 138 -8.09 21.19 5.50
CA LEU A 138 -9.08 20.76 4.53
C LEU A 138 -10.52 21.14 4.91
N GLU A 139 -10.79 21.76 6.06
CA GLU A 139 -12.16 22.03 6.55
C GLU A 139 -13.01 22.85 5.57
N GLU A 140 -12.42 23.81 4.88
CA GLU A 140 -13.11 24.65 3.89
C GLU A 140 -12.95 24.13 2.44
N LYS A 141 -12.46 22.90 2.26
CA LYS A 141 -12.20 22.30 0.95
C LYS A 141 -13.21 21.21 0.65
N ASN A 142 -13.61 21.11 -0.61
CA ASN A 142 -14.42 19.99 -1.08
C ASN A 142 -13.53 18.74 -1.16
N LEU A 143 -13.71 17.82 -0.20
CA LEU A 143 -13.01 16.55 -0.17
C LEU A 143 -13.61 15.61 -1.24
N SER A 144 -12.84 15.27 -2.27
CA SER A 144 -13.27 14.33 -3.31
C SER A 144 -13.16 12.87 -2.87
N SER A 145 -12.04 12.50 -2.26
CA SER A 145 -11.79 11.12 -1.83
C SER A 145 -10.77 11.01 -0.70
N ILE A 146 -10.83 9.90 0.03
CA ILE A 146 -9.77 9.42 0.93
C ILE A 146 -9.42 8.02 0.47
N ASN A 147 -8.15 7.78 0.13
CA ASN A 147 -7.70 6.48 -0.35
C ASN A 147 -6.56 5.92 0.51
N LEU A 148 -6.47 4.59 0.58
CA LEU A 148 -5.40 3.84 1.24
C LEU A 148 -4.33 3.44 0.22
N TRP A 149 -3.07 3.63 0.62
CA TRP A 149 -1.91 3.02 0.00
C TRP A 149 -1.18 2.17 1.03
N MET A 150 -0.83 0.94 0.65
CA MET A 150 -0.14 0.00 1.54
C MET A 150 0.78 -0.90 0.74
N ASN A 151 2.03 -1.01 1.19
CA ASN A 151 3.03 -1.89 0.58
C ASN A 151 3.46 -2.96 1.58
N ILE A 152 3.65 -4.19 1.10
CA ILE A 152 4.18 -5.31 1.89
C ILE A 152 5.68 -5.10 2.17
N ALA A 153 6.41 -4.57 1.19
CA ALA A 153 7.86 -4.37 1.22
C ALA A 153 8.24 -2.97 0.71
N GLN A 154 9.55 -2.68 0.68
CA GLN A 154 10.04 -1.43 0.12
C GLN A 154 9.63 -1.30 -1.35
N ALA A 155 9.12 -0.12 -1.70
CA ALA A 155 8.51 0.19 -2.98
C ALA A 155 8.95 1.56 -3.48
N ARG A 156 9.13 1.71 -4.79
CA ARG A 156 9.38 2.99 -5.46
C ARG A 156 8.36 3.22 -6.57
N SER A 157 7.63 4.33 -6.51
CA SER A 157 6.77 4.76 -7.61
C SER A 157 7.51 5.64 -8.61
N SER A 158 7.07 5.66 -9.88
CA SER A 158 7.52 6.64 -10.88
C SER A 158 7.04 8.06 -10.55
N ALA A 159 7.72 9.06 -11.12
CA ALA A 159 7.30 10.46 -11.02
C ALA A 159 6.01 10.69 -11.82
N HIS A 160 5.12 11.54 -11.29
CA HIS A 160 3.80 11.81 -11.85
C HIS A 160 3.21 13.09 -11.25
N TYR A 161 2.03 13.49 -11.74
CA TYR A 161 1.22 14.57 -11.17
C TYR A 161 -0.26 14.21 -11.27
N ASP A 162 -1.04 14.59 -10.26
CA ASP A 162 -2.47 14.34 -10.21
C ASP A 162 -3.27 15.60 -10.63
N PRO A 163 -4.53 15.49 -11.11
CA PRO A 163 -5.39 16.64 -11.40
C PRO A 163 -5.96 17.27 -10.13
N HIS A 164 -5.86 16.58 -8.99
CA HIS A 164 -6.33 17.05 -7.69
C HIS A 164 -5.19 17.58 -6.82
N HIS A 165 -5.51 18.53 -5.96
CA HIS A 165 -4.64 18.87 -4.84
C HIS A 165 -4.68 17.75 -3.80
N ASN A 166 -3.51 17.20 -3.47
CA ASN A 166 -3.40 16.04 -2.60
C ASN A 166 -2.76 16.38 -1.24
N LEU A 167 -3.29 15.76 -0.19
CA LEU A 167 -2.66 15.72 1.14
C LEU A 167 -2.22 14.28 1.43
N LEU A 168 -0.92 14.02 1.28
CA LEU A 168 -0.34 12.72 1.63
C LEU A 168 -0.10 12.62 3.14
N CYS A 169 -0.77 11.67 3.79
CA CYS A 169 -0.64 11.39 5.22
C CYS A 169 0.07 10.05 5.46
N ILE A 170 1.17 10.05 6.20
CA ILE A 170 1.86 8.81 6.61
C ILE A 170 1.37 8.42 8.02
N VAL A 171 0.56 7.37 8.10
CA VAL A 171 0.02 6.86 9.37
C VAL A 171 0.92 5.80 10.02
N SER A 172 1.71 5.09 9.22
CA SER A 172 2.71 4.12 9.69
C SER A 172 3.83 3.96 8.66
N GLY A 173 5.06 3.74 9.13
CA GLY A 173 6.24 3.58 8.29
C GLY A 173 6.87 4.90 7.83
N ARG A 174 7.60 4.84 6.71
CA ARG A 174 8.36 5.98 6.15
C ARG A 174 8.22 6.01 4.63
N LYS A 175 8.00 7.19 4.06
CA LYS A 175 8.06 7.44 2.62
C LYS A 175 9.01 8.61 2.36
N GLN A 176 9.91 8.44 1.39
CA GLN A 176 10.71 9.55 0.85
C GLN A 176 10.02 10.05 -0.41
N VAL A 177 9.85 11.37 -0.50
CA VAL A 177 9.18 12.03 -1.63
C VAL A 177 10.13 13.06 -2.20
N VAL A 178 10.27 13.05 -3.53
CA VAL A 178 10.97 14.07 -4.30
C VAL A 178 9.92 14.77 -5.16
N LEU A 179 9.88 16.09 -5.09
CA LEU A 179 8.93 16.92 -5.83
C LEU A 179 9.68 17.83 -6.78
N TRP A 180 9.05 18.10 -7.92
CA TRP A 180 9.50 19.10 -8.88
C TRP A 180 8.38 20.13 -9.06
N PRO A 181 8.72 21.43 -9.22
CA PRO A 181 7.71 22.42 -9.53
C PRO A 181 7.11 22.15 -10.92
N PRO A 182 5.85 22.54 -11.19
CA PRO A 182 5.23 22.39 -12.52
C PRO A 182 6.06 23.02 -13.65
N SER A 183 6.80 24.11 -13.36
CA SER A 183 7.71 24.77 -14.30
C SER A 183 8.88 23.89 -14.77
N ALA A 184 9.22 22.82 -14.03
CA ALA A 184 10.25 21.87 -14.43
C ALA A 184 9.73 20.80 -15.40
N SER A 185 8.41 20.73 -15.66
CA SER A 185 7.79 19.72 -16.53
C SER A 185 8.50 19.55 -17.89
N PRO A 186 8.91 20.60 -18.62
CA PRO A 186 9.65 20.45 -19.88
C PRO A 186 11.00 19.71 -19.75
N MET A 187 11.60 19.69 -18.56
CA MET A 187 12.87 19.01 -18.25
C MET A 187 12.68 17.60 -17.71
N LEU A 188 11.44 17.20 -17.41
CA LEU A 188 11.09 15.87 -16.89
C LEU A 188 10.68 14.89 -17.98
N TYR A 189 10.58 15.35 -19.24
CA TYR A 189 10.20 14.54 -20.40
C TYR A 189 8.91 13.73 -20.13
N PRO A 190 7.79 14.41 -19.80
CA PRO A 190 6.56 13.73 -19.46
C PRO A 190 6.09 12.88 -20.65
N MET A 191 5.78 11.63 -20.36
CA MET A 191 5.14 10.74 -21.33
C MET A 191 3.68 11.16 -21.50
N PRO A 192 3.05 10.88 -22.67
CA PRO A 192 1.65 11.21 -22.91
C PRO A 192 0.72 10.66 -21.81
N ILE A 193 -0.50 11.18 -21.73
CA ILE A 193 -1.56 10.67 -20.82
C ILE A 193 -1.88 9.19 -21.09
N TYR A 194 -1.63 8.75 -22.33
CA TYR A 194 -1.70 7.34 -22.76
C TYR A 194 -0.31 6.68 -22.88
N GLY A 195 0.71 7.28 -22.27
CA GLY A 195 2.08 6.81 -22.13
C GLY A 195 2.37 6.34 -20.70
N GLU A 196 3.61 5.91 -20.45
CA GLU A 196 4.07 5.11 -19.29
C GLU A 196 3.87 5.72 -17.87
N ALA A 197 3.15 6.84 -17.73
CA ALA A 197 2.89 7.49 -16.45
C ALA A 197 1.38 7.67 -16.27
N SER A 198 0.75 6.82 -15.46
CA SER A 198 -0.68 6.94 -15.14
C SER A 198 -0.91 7.09 -13.65
N ASN A 199 -0.27 8.11 -13.09
CA ASN A 199 -1.01 8.88 -12.11
C ASN A 199 -1.28 10.21 -12.81
N HIS A 200 -2.48 10.26 -13.38
CA HIS A 200 -3.22 11.47 -13.61
C HIS A 200 -4.39 11.34 -12.66
#